data_AF-A0A3N0V1U4-F1
#
_entry.id   AF-A0A3N0V1U4-F1
#
_cell.length_a   1.000
_cell.length_b   1.000
_cell.length_c   1.000
_cell.angle_alpha   90.00
_cell.angle_beta   90.00
_cell.angle_gamma   90.00
#
_symmetry.space_group_name_H-M   'P 1'
#
loop_
_entity.id
_entity.type
_entity.pdbx_description
1 polymer ?
#
loop_
_entity_poly.entity_id
_entity_poly.type
_entity_poly.pdbx_seq_one_letter_code
_entity_poly.pdbx_strand_id
1 'polypeptide(L)'
;MNLCPATRRLLLLSLLAGITACSGPQFRPGDESLRSDRAVVRLLALVEASREQQDQVLAAYDIDAVRRREIERELQTLNRERARLDPHQPDFLAANQAWVQRWTALMAERYGIQARFDVAVAGVLKSSQWEDWVNYTSASPSGYGGYGEGGTGRRPGGP
;
A
#
# COMPACT_ATOMS: atom_id res chain seq x y z
N MET A 1 7.34 63.60 -16.28
CA MET A 1 6.60 62.56 -15.53
C MET A 1 7.53 61.36 -15.41
N ASN A 2 8.30 61.29 -14.33
CA ASN A 2 9.32 60.26 -14.13
C ASN A 2 8.81 59.27 -13.07
N LEU A 3 8.44 58.07 -13.50
CA LEU A 3 8.08 56.98 -12.60
C LEU A 3 9.36 56.34 -12.04
N CYS A 4 9.40 56.20 -10.71
CA CYS A 4 10.52 55.71 -9.92
C CYS A 4 10.99 54.29 -10.31
N PRO A 5 12.31 54.03 -10.28
CA PRO A 5 12.89 52.70 -10.57
C PRO A 5 12.74 51.68 -9.42
N ALA A 6 12.23 52.09 -8.25
CA ALA A 6 12.15 51.27 -7.05
C ALA A 6 11.05 50.18 -7.11
N THR A 7 9.96 50.41 -7.84
CA THR A 7 8.83 49.48 -7.93
C THR A 7 9.07 48.30 -8.87
N ARG A 8 10.10 48.36 -9.74
CA ARG A 8 10.42 47.28 -10.68
C ARG A 8 11.24 46.15 -10.05
N ARG A 9 11.97 46.41 -8.96
CA ARG A 9 12.78 45.40 -8.24
C ARG A 9 11.96 44.53 -7.28
N LEU A 10 10.81 45.03 -6.80
CA LEU A 10 9.95 44.28 -5.88
C LEU A 10 9.07 43.22 -6.57
N LEU A 11 8.88 43.32 -7.89
CA LEU A 11 8.11 42.34 -8.67
C LEU A 11 8.93 41.14 -9.17
N LEU A 12 10.27 41.23 -9.13
CA LEU A 12 11.15 40.13 -9.57
C LEU A 12 11.50 39.16 -8.44
N LEU A 13 11.39 39.58 -7.17
CA LEU A 13 11.68 38.71 -6.02
C LEU A 13 10.50 37.83 -5.60
N SER A 14 9.26 38.22 -5.93
CA SER A 14 8.07 37.42 -5.68
C SER A 14 7.84 36.31 -6.71
N LEU A 15 8.56 36.33 -7.84
CA LEU A 15 8.49 35.25 -8.85
C LEU A 15 9.41 34.05 -8.53
N LEU A 16 10.38 34.22 -7.64
CA LEU A 16 11.36 33.17 -7.27
C LEU A 16 10.95 32.32 -6.06
N ALA A 17 9.85 32.65 -5.39
CA ALA A 17 9.28 31.85 -4.29
C ALA A 17 8.21 30.84 -4.76
N GLY A 18 8.02 30.65 -6.07
CA GLY A 18 6.93 29.86 -6.65
C GLY A 18 7.31 28.46 -7.16
N ILE A 19 8.57 28.01 -7.05
CA ILE A 19 9.04 26.77 -7.72
C ILE A 19 9.78 25.81 -6.78
N THR A 20 9.38 25.70 -5.51
CA THR A 20 9.88 24.64 -4.60
C THR A 20 8.78 23.85 -3.89
N ALA A 21 7.54 23.91 -4.37
CA ALA A 21 6.56 22.86 -4.10
C ALA A 21 6.41 21.99 -5.36
N CYS A 22 7.54 21.48 -5.87
CA CYS A 22 7.54 20.28 -6.68
C CYS A 22 6.72 19.25 -5.90
N SER A 23 5.61 18.86 -6.50
CA SER A 23 4.79 17.75 -6.06
C SER A 23 5.68 16.51 -6.04
N GLY A 24 6.33 16.27 -4.90
CA GLY A 24 7.00 15.02 -4.63
C GLY A 24 5.99 13.90 -4.85
N PRO A 25 6.40 12.75 -5.39
CA PRO A 25 5.49 11.64 -5.63
C PRO A 25 4.69 11.38 -4.34
N GLN A 26 3.37 11.54 -4.41
CA GLN A 26 2.45 11.25 -3.31
C GLN A 26 2.42 9.73 -3.14
N PHE A 27 3.48 9.19 -2.57
CA PHE A 27 3.55 7.80 -2.14
C PHE A 27 2.66 7.73 -0.89
N ARG A 28 1.40 7.31 -1.07
CA ARG A 28 0.51 6.92 0.02
C ARG A 28 0.59 5.40 0.12
N PRO A 29 1.41 4.85 1.03
CA PRO A 29 1.76 3.45 0.99
C PRO A 29 0.82 2.67 1.92
N GLY A 30 0.05 1.74 1.34
CA GLY A 30 -0.56 0.62 2.08
C GLY A 30 0.19 -0.67 1.77
N ASP A 31 -0.42 -1.85 1.99
CA ASP A 31 0.11 -3.18 1.61
C ASP A 31 0.62 -3.25 0.14
N GLU A 32 0.12 -2.38 -0.73
CA GLU A 32 0.58 -2.24 -2.12
C GLU A 32 2.03 -1.76 -2.27
N SER A 33 2.55 -1.07 -1.27
CA SER A 33 3.89 -0.49 -1.25
C SER A 33 5.02 -1.52 -1.22
N LEU A 34 4.72 -2.78 -0.90
CA LEU A 34 5.70 -3.87 -0.83
C LEU A 34 5.51 -4.91 -1.93
N ARG A 35 4.75 -4.61 -2.99
CA ARG A 35 4.52 -5.55 -4.12
C ARG A 35 5.65 -5.65 -5.12
N SER A 36 6.68 -4.80 -5.03
CA SER A 36 7.81 -4.83 -5.96
C SER A 36 9.09 -4.30 -5.33
N ASP A 37 10.24 -4.80 -5.80
CA ASP A 37 11.58 -4.34 -5.42
C ASP A 37 11.70 -2.82 -5.56
N ARG A 38 11.15 -2.26 -6.65
CA ARG A 38 11.17 -0.80 -6.90
C ARG A 38 10.41 0.00 -5.85
N ALA A 39 9.36 -0.58 -5.26
CA ALA A 39 8.59 0.09 -4.22
C ALA A 39 9.33 -0.02 -2.87
N VAL A 40 9.96 -1.17 -2.58
CA VAL A 40 10.85 -1.37 -1.43
C VAL A 40 12.04 -0.40 -1.47
N VAL A 41 12.74 -0.27 -2.61
CA VAL A 41 13.85 0.68 -2.78
C VAL A 41 13.40 2.12 -2.53
N ARG A 42 12.22 2.50 -3.03
CA ARG A 42 11.68 3.85 -2.81
C ARG A 42 11.38 4.10 -1.33
N LEU A 43 10.81 3.12 -0.64
CA LEU A 43 10.54 3.21 0.79
C LEU A 43 11.83 3.30 1.60
N LEU A 44 12.85 2.50 1.26
CA LEU A 44 14.17 2.55 1.91
C LEU A 44 14.85 3.92 1.73
N ALA A 45 14.65 4.56 0.57
CA ALA A 45 15.14 5.92 0.35
C ALA A 45 14.40 6.96 1.22
N LEU A 46 13.09 6.78 1.47
CA LEU A 46 12.30 7.68 2.32
C LEU A 46 12.69 7.62 3.80
N VAL A 47 13.11 6.45 4.28
CA VAL A 47 13.61 6.27 5.66
C VAL A 47 15.13 6.49 5.76
N GLU A 48 15.74 7.06 4.71
CA GLU A 48 17.17 7.36 4.64
C GLU A 48 18.07 6.16 4.97
N ALA A 49 17.68 4.95 4.54
CA ALA A 49 18.47 3.74 4.74
C ALA A 49 19.82 3.85 4.01
N SER A 50 20.91 3.46 4.66
CA SER A 50 22.23 3.38 4.03
C SER A 50 22.25 2.36 2.90
N ARG A 51 23.26 2.40 2.02
CA ARG A 51 23.41 1.36 0.97
C ARG A 51 23.48 -0.05 1.55
N GLU A 52 24.23 -0.24 2.63
CA GLU A 52 24.35 -1.53 3.29
C GLU A 52 23.00 -2.02 3.83
N GLN A 53 22.22 -1.13 4.46
CA GLN A 53 20.87 -1.46 4.92
C GLN A 53 19.95 -1.80 3.75
N GLN A 54 20.05 -1.07 2.63
CA GLN A 54 19.28 -1.34 1.43
C GLN A 54 19.58 -2.73 0.86
N ASP A 55 20.85 -3.08 0.72
CA ASP A 55 21.28 -4.37 0.18
C ASP A 55 20.79 -5.54 1.06
N GLN A 56 20.86 -5.39 2.39
CA GLN A 56 20.36 -6.39 3.34
C GLN A 56 18.84 -6.56 3.27
N VAL A 57 18.09 -5.45 3.20
CA VAL A 57 16.63 -5.51 3.06
C VAL A 57 16.22 -6.11 1.72
N LEU A 58 16.89 -5.78 0.62
CA LEU A 58 16.60 -6.36 -0.69
C LEU A 58 16.90 -7.86 -0.73
N ALA A 59 18.02 -8.29 -0.14
CA ALA A 59 18.32 -9.71 0.02
C ALA A 59 17.23 -10.44 0.84
N ALA A 60 16.74 -9.82 1.92
CA ALA A 60 15.64 -10.36 2.71
C ALA A 60 14.32 -10.38 1.93
N TYR A 61 14.06 -9.37 1.08
CA TYR A 61 12.91 -9.35 0.19
C TYR A 61 13.00 -10.56 -0.75
N ASP A 62 14.14 -10.81 -1.40
CA ASP A 62 14.29 -11.83 -2.44
C ASP A 62 14.03 -13.28 -1.98
N ILE A 63 14.19 -13.58 -0.69
CA ILE A 63 13.99 -14.93 -0.10
C ILE A 63 12.66 -15.56 -0.56
N ASP A 64 11.56 -14.81 -0.48
CA ASP A 64 10.20 -15.29 -0.78
C ASP A 64 9.65 -14.73 -2.10
N ALA A 65 10.49 -14.13 -2.97
CA ALA A 65 10.04 -13.42 -4.16
C ALA A 65 9.27 -14.30 -5.16
N VAL A 66 9.71 -15.54 -5.35
CA VAL A 66 9.00 -16.51 -6.21
C VAL A 66 7.62 -16.81 -5.62
N ARG A 67 7.55 -17.12 -4.32
CA ARG A 67 6.31 -17.52 -3.67
C ARG A 67 5.30 -16.37 -3.60
N ARG A 68 5.74 -15.15 -3.31
CA ARG A 68 4.85 -13.95 -3.39
C ARG A 68 4.20 -13.82 -4.76
N ARG A 69 4.97 -14.00 -5.85
CA ARG A 69 4.42 -13.93 -7.22
C ARG A 69 3.44 -15.05 -7.52
N GLU A 70 3.67 -16.26 -6.99
CA GLU A 70 2.75 -17.39 -7.13
C GLU A 70 1.44 -17.12 -6.41
N ILE A 71 1.49 -16.69 -5.14
CA ILE A 71 0.31 -16.34 -4.34
C ILE A 71 -0.55 -15.29 -5.07
N GLU A 72 0.05 -14.25 -5.64
CA GLU A 72 -0.71 -13.23 -6.39
C GLU A 72 -1.41 -13.82 -7.64
N ARG A 73 -0.77 -14.75 -8.36
CA ARG A 73 -1.40 -15.46 -9.50
C ARG A 73 -2.53 -16.38 -9.04
N GLU A 74 -2.33 -17.08 -7.93
CA GLU A 74 -3.31 -17.97 -7.33
C GLU A 74 -4.54 -17.17 -6.84
N LEU A 75 -4.33 -16.03 -6.19
CA LEU A 75 -5.40 -15.12 -5.77
C LEU A 75 -6.17 -14.54 -6.98
N GLN A 76 -5.48 -14.16 -8.06
CA GLN A 76 -6.16 -13.73 -9.29
C GLN A 76 -7.02 -14.84 -9.90
N THR A 77 -6.52 -16.08 -9.90
CA THR A 77 -7.27 -17.23 -10.39
C THR A 77 -8.48 -17.50 -9.51
N LEU A 78 -8.29 -17.49 -8.19
CA LEU A 78 -9.33 -17.69 -7.20
C LEU A 78 -10.42 -16.61 -7.26
N ASN A 79 -10.06 -15.36 -7.55
CA ASN A 79 -11.03 -14.28 -7.77
C ASN A 79 -11.88 -14.49 -9.05
N ARG A 80 -11.29 -15.03 -10.12
CA ARG A 80 -12.06 -15.42 -11.32
C ARG A 80 -12.99 -16.59 -11.05
N GLU A 81 -12.56 -17.54 -10.23
CA GLU A 81 -13.42 -18.65 -9.77
C GLU A 81 -14.59 -18.11 -8.93
N ARG A 82 -14.35 -17.15 -8.03
CA ARG A 82 -15.40 -16.50 -7.24
C ARG A 82 -16.50 -15.91 -8.11
N ALA A 83 -16.11 -15.20 -9.17
CA ALA A 83 -17.03 -14.54 -10.09
C ALA A 83 -17.93 -15.51 -10.87
N ARG A 84 -17.59 -16.80 -10.89
CA ARG A 84 -18.38 -17.86 -11.54
C ARG A 84 -19.32 -18.58 -10.58
N LEU A 85 -19.22 -18.32 -9.27
CA LEU A 85 -20.12 -18.93 -8.29
C LEU A 85 -21.52 -18.31 -8.43
N ASP A 86 -22.50 -19.16 -8.65
CA ASP A 86 -23.90 -18.78 -8.82
C ASP A 86 -24.71 -19.23 -7.58
N PRO A 87 -25.29 -18.29 -6.81
CA PRO A 87 -26.12 -18.60 -5.64
C PRO A 87 -27.35 -19.48 -5.91
N HIS A 88 -27.77 -19.62 -7.17
CA HIS A 88 -28.90 -20.45 -7.57
C HIS A 88 -28.53 -21.92 -7.79
N GLN A 89 -27.23 -22.26 -7.82
CA GLN A 89 -26.78 -23.65 -7.99
C GLN A 89 -26.97 -24.44 -6.68
N PRO A 90 -27.39 -25.71 -6.75
CA PRO A 90 -27.63 -26.54 -5.57
C PRO A 90 -26.36 -26.80 -4.73
N ASP A 91 -25.18 -26.69 -5.33
CA ASP A 91 -23.88 -26.90 -4.70
C ASP A 91 -23.18 -25.61 -4.24
N PHE A 92 -23.83 -24.44 -4.39
CA PHE A 92 -23.24 -23.13 -4.12
C PHE A 92 -22.56 -23.04 -2.74
N LEU A 93 -23.21 -23.53 -1.68
CA LEU A 93 -22.65 -23.44 -0.32
C LEU A 93 -21.34 -24.22 -0.18
N ALA A 94 -21.26 -25.41 -0.78
CA ALA A 94 -20.05 -26.23 -0.76
C ALA A 94 -18.94 -25.57 -1.59
N ALA A 95 -19.27 -25.06 -2.79
CA ALA A 95 -18.32 -24.38 -3.65
C ALA A 95 -17.79 -23.07 -3.02
N ASN A 96 -18.67 -22.30 -2.38
CA ASN A 96 -18.31 -21.08 -1.65
C ASN A 96 -17.42 -21.39 -0.44
N GLN A 97 -17.71 -22.46 0.31
CA GLN A 97 -16.88 -22.88 1.44
C GLN A 97 -15.48 -23.29 0.99
N ALA A 98 -15.36 -24.08 -0.08
CA ALA A 98 -14.07 -24.47 -0.66
C ALA A 98 -13.27 -23.24 -1.15
N TRP A 99 -13.95 -22.26 -1.74
CA TRP A 99 -13.35 -20.99 -2.13
C TRP A 99 -12.79 -20.22 -0.93
N VAL A 100 -13.56 -20.07 0.15
CA VAL A 100 -13.13 -19.36 1.38
C VAL A 100 -11.93 -20.05 2.02
N GLN A 101 -11.91 -21.39 2.04
CA GLN A 101 -10.78 -22.16 2.59
C GLN A 101 -9.48 -21.89 1.82
N ARG A 102 -9.54 -21.94 0.48
CA ARG A 102 -8.37 -21.64 -0.37
C ARG A 102 -7.91 -20.20 -0.22
N TRP A 103 -8.85 -19.25 -0.15
CA TRP A 103 -8.53 -17.83 0.03
C TRP A 103 -7.84 -17.59 1.38
N THR A 104 -8.39 -18.16 2.46
CA THR A 104 -7.82 -18.04 3.80
C THR A 104 -6.41 -18.62 3.88
N ALA A 105 -6.18 -19.78 3.26
CA ALA A 105 -4.85 -20.41 3.23
C ALA A 105 -3.82 -19.52 2.52
N LEU A 106 -4.16 -18.96 1.35
CA LEU A 106 -3.27 -18.06 0.60
C LEU A 106 -2.99 -16.76 1.36
N MET A 107 -4.01 -16.19 2.00
CA MET A 107 -3.83 -14.97 2.79
C MET A 107 -2.97 -15.22 4.03
N ALA A 108 -3.17 -16.34 4.73
CA ALA A 108 -2.34 -16.72 5.86
C ALA A 108 -0.87 -16.86 5.46
N GLU A 109 -0.60 -17.50 4.32
CA GLU A 109 0.76 -17.62 3.80
C GLU A 109 1.36 -16.26 3.39
N ARG A 110 0.56 -15.42 2.72
CA ARG A 110 0.96 -14.06 2.34
C ARG A 110 1.38 -13.23 3.55
N TYR A 111 0.58 -13.26 4.62
CA TYR A 111 0.90 -12.56 5.86
C TYR A 111 2.10 -13.18 6.57
N GLY A 112 2.28 -14.50 6.51
CA GLY A 112 3.48 -15.16 7.03
C GLY A 112 4.76 -14.71 6.34
N ILE A 113 4.75 -14.57 5.01
CA ILE A 113 5.87 -14.01 4.24
C ILE A 113 6.12 -12.55 4.64
N GLN A 114 5.06 -11.74 4.70
CA GLN A 114 5.18 -10.33 5.07
C GLN A 114 5.78 -10.17 6.48
N ALA A 115 5.31 -10.93 7.46
CA ALA A 115 5.82 -10.88 8.83
C ALA A 115 7.31 -11.24 8.92
N ARG A 116 7.78 -12.25 8.17
CA ARG A 116 9.22 -12.58 8.11
C ARG A 116 10.04 -11.44 7.51
N PHE A 117 9.51 -10.82 6.46
CA PHE A 117 10.15 -9.66 5.85
C PHE A 117 10.20 -8.47 6.82
N ASP A 118 9.12 -8.17 7.53
CA ASP A 118 9.07 -7.09 8.54
C ASP A 118 10.08 -7.32 9.66
N VAL A 119 10.21 -8.56 10.15
CA VAL A 119 11.24 -8.93 11.14
C VAL A 119 12.65 -8.68 10.60
N ALA A 120 12.92 -9.03 9.34
CA ALA A 120 14.23 -8.79 8.73
C ALA A 120 14.52 -7.29 8.58
N VAL A 121 13.53 -6.49 8.16
CA VAL A 121 13.66 -5.03 8.06
C VAL A 121 13.93 -4.40 9.44
N ALA A 122 13.16 -4.78 10.45
CA ALA A 122 13.33 -4.28 11.82
C ALA A 122 14.70 -4.63 12.42
N GLY A 123 15.30 -5.75 12.00
CA GLY A 123 16.66 -6.14 12.40
C GLY A 123 17.78 -5.34 11.73
N VAL A 124 17.51 -4.67 10.61
CA VAL A 124 18.50 -3.94 9.80
C VAL A 124 18.40 -2.42 10.00
N LEU A 125 17.19 -1.89 10.17
CA LEU A 125 16.94 -0.47 10.33
C LEU A 125 17.19 0.00 11.77
N LYS A 126 17.58 1.28 11.92
CA LYS A 126 17.59 1.95 13.23
C LYS A 126 16.17 2.16 13.72
N SER A 127 15.98 2.32 15.04
CA SER A 127 14.66 2.52 15.64
C SER A 127 13.86 3.67 15.02
N SER A 128 14.48 4.82 14.72
CA SER A 128 13.81 5.94 14.05
C SER A 128 13.42 5.62 12.60
N GLN A 129 14.29 4.92 11.86
CA GLN A 129 14.01 4.50 10.49
C GLN A 129 12.90 3.44 10.44
N TRP A 130 12.83 2.57 11.44
CA TRP A 130 11.75 1.60 11.61
C TRP A 130 10.41 2.29 11.92
N GLU A 131 10.41 3.30 12.78
CA GLU A 131 9.20 4.09 13.05
C GLU A 131 8.68 4.76 11.76
N ASP A 132 9.57 5.39 11.00
CA ASP A 132 9.22 5.97 9.70
C ASP A 132 8.76 4.89 8.69
N TRP A 133 9.45 3.75 8.65
CA TRP A 133 9.06 2.61 7.82
C TRP A 133 7.63 2.18 8.12
N VAL A 134 7.31 1.96 9.40
CA VAL A 134 5.95 1.58 9.83
C VAL A 134 4.96 2.67 9.49
N ASN A 135 5.28 3.95 9.73
CA ASN A 135 4.39 5.06 9.39
C ASN A 135 4.08 5.08 7.89
N TYR A 136 5.07 4.82 7.05
CA TYR A 136 4.88 4.74 5.61
C TYR A 136 4.11 3.48 5.20
N THR A 137 4.39 2.29 5.73
CA THR A 137 3.70 1.06 5.30
C THR A 137 2.31 0.90 5.89
N SER A 138 2.01 1.54 7.03
CA SER A 138 0.71 1.52 7.70
C SER A 138 -0.24 2.64 7.25
N ALA A 139 0.25 3.65 6.52
CA ALA A 139 -0.53 4.76 5.97
C ALA A 139 -1.43 4.38 4.75
N SER A 140 -2.22 3.31 4.89
CA SER A 140 -3.57 2.94 4.37
C SER A 140 -4.09 3.42 2.98
N PRO A 141 -4.94 2.60 2.27
CA PRO A 141 -6.41 2.79 2.41
C PRO A 141 -7.33 1.55 2.23
N SER A 142 -8.51 1.62 2.88
CA SER A 142 -9.85 1.10 2.48
C SER A 142 -9.98 -0.27 1.76
N GLY A 143 -10.70 -1.21 2.36
CA GLY A 143 -11.19 -2.38 1.61
C GLY A 143 -12.04 -3.39 2.37
N TYR A 144 -11.89 -3.53 3.69
CA TYR A 144 -12.83 -4.31 4.51
C TYR A 144 -14.03 -3.45 4.95
N GLY A 145 -14.68 -2.80 3.97
CA GLY A 145 -15.96 -2.09 4.12
C GLY A 145 -17.10 -2.84 3.43
N GLY A 146 -17.08 -4.18 3.48
CA GLY A 146 -17.90 -5.02 2.62
C GLY A 146 -18.67 -6.15 3.30
N TYR A 147 -18.79 -6.15 4.63
CA TYR A 147 -19.76 -7.01 5.33
C TYR A 147 -20.26 -6.27 6.57
N GLY A 148 -21.33 -5.48 6.44
CA GLY A 148 -22.23 -5.23 7.58
C GLY A 148 -22.57 -3.79 7.97
N GLU A 149 -22.16 -2.73 7.27
CA GLU A 149 -22.48 -1.37 7.73
C GLU A 149 -22.84 -0.43 6.59
N GLY A 150 -24.07 0.09 6.62
CA GLY A 150 -24.60 1.01 5.62
C GLY A 150 -25.87 0.54 4.91
N GLY A 151 -26.74 -0.25 5.56
CA GLY A 151 -28.15 -0.21 5.21
C GLY A 151 -28.60 1.24 5.28
N THR A 152 -29.00 1.81 4.14
CA THR A 152 -29.62 3.13 4.09
C THR A 152 -30.85 3.10 5.00
N GLY A 153 -30.69 3.59 6.22
CA GLY A 153 -31.77 3.85 7.16
C GLY A 153 -32.67 4.94 6.59
N ARG A 154 -33.52 4.59 5.63
CA ARG A 154 -34.79 5.27 5.42
C ARG A 154 -35.60 5.01 6.68
N ARG A 155 -35.53 5.95 7.63
CA ARG A 155 -36.63 6.14 8.58
C ARG A 155 -37.91 6.31 7.76
N PRO A 156 -38.96 5.50 7.97
CA PRO A 156 -40.27 5.87 7.50
C PRO A 156 -40.65 7.16 8.22
N GLY A 157 -40.98 8.20 7.45
CA GLY A 157 -41.60 9.39 8.00
C GLY A 157 -42.89 8.98 8.72
N GLY A 158 -42.97 9.29 10.00
CA GLY A 158 -44.23 9.29 10.74
C GLY A 158 -44.80 10.71 10.72
N PRO A 159 -46.13 10.87 10.56
CA PRO A 159 -46.81 12.14 10.82
C PRO A 159 -46.74 12.55 12.30
#